data_AF-A0A355F1U4-F1
#
_entry.id   AF-A0A355F1U4-F1
#
_cell.length_a   1.000
_cell.length_b   1.000
_cell.length_c   1.000
_cell.angle_alpha   90.00
_cell.angle_beta   90.00
_cell.angle_gamma   90.00
#
_symmetry.space_group_name_H-M   'P 1'
#
loop_
_entity.id
_entity.type
_entity.pdbx_description
1 polymer ?
#
loop_
_entity_poly.entity_id
_entity_poly.type
_entity_poly.pdbx_seq_one_letter_code
_entity_poly.pdbx_strand_id
1 'polypeptide(L)'
;ARAQNLLYAGYPLARSRACPDDPEARSYPFRFNHFRKTDGYANSPLDGLWLRAPYLHNGSVPNLRALLEPAERRPKVFWIGYDVYDWNDVGFVTRGPAAEAQGWRYDTAALGNGNQGHEYGTATLTPDEKDALIEYLKTF
;
A
#
# COMPACT_ATOMS: atom_id res chain seq x y z
N ALA A 1 18.55 -9.41 9.84
CA ALA A 1 17.74 -8.27 10.31
C ALA A 1 16.77 -8.78 11.37
N ARG A 2 16.93 -8.34 12.62
CA ARG A 2 16.12 -8.76 13.77
C ARG A 2 14.75 -8.07 13.76
N ALA A 3 13.71 -8.84 14.06
CA ALA A 3 12.42 -8.47 14.63
C ALA A 3 11.85 -7.09 14.24
N GLN A 4 11.07 -7.05 13.17
CA GLN A 4 10.11 -5.98 12.94
C GLN A 4 8.72 -6.43 13.40
N ASN A 5 8.16 -5.68 14.36
CA ASN A 5 6.78 -5.67 14.86
C ASN A 5 6.28 -6.91 15.65
N LEU A 6 6.70 -6.98 16.91
CA LEU A 6 6.06 -7.79 17.97
C LEU A 6 4.85 -7.06 18.59
N LEU A 7 3.93 -6.54 17.77
CA LEU A 7 2.62 -6.13 18.26
C LEU A 7 1.71 -7.37 18.30
N TYR A 8 1.94 -8.19 19.32
CA TYR A 8 0.96 -8.98 20.06
C TYR A 8 -0.24 -9.57 19.28
N ALA A 9 0.03 -10.24 18.17
CA ALA A 9 -0.99 -10.89 17.35
C ALA A 9 -0.52 -12.29 16.94
N GLY A 10 -1.05 -13.32 17.60
CA GLY A 10 -1.12 -14.67 17.02
C GLY A 10 0.12 -15.57 17.07
N TYR A 11 1.11 -15.34 17.93
CA TYR A 11 2.14 -16.38 18.15
C TYR A 11 1.65 -17.49 19.09
N PRO A 12 1.94 -18.78 18.80
CA PRO A 12 1.74 -19.86 19.76
C PRO A 12 2.62 -19.65 21.00
N LEU A 13 2.15 -20.14 22.14
CA LEU A 13 2.79 -20.03 23.46
C LEU A 13 4.18 -20.70 23.49
N ALA A 14 5.20 -20.04 22.96
CA ALA A 14 6.56 -20.31 23.42
C ALA A 14 6.70 -19.57 24.76
N ARG A 15 6.99 -20.30 25.84
CA ARG A 15 7.25 -19.74 27.18
C ARG A 15 8.13 -18.51 27.05
N SER A 16 7.54 -17.32 27.19
CA SER A 16 8.29 -16.08 27.04
C SER A 16 9.25 -15.96 28.21
N ARG A 17 10.52 -15.59 27.96
CA ARG A 17 11.50 -15.28 29.03
C ARG A 17 11.03 -14.19 30.00
N ALA A 18 10.00 -13.42 29.64
CA ALA A 18 9.44 -12.33 30.42
C ALA A 18 8.49 -12.80 31.55
N CYS A 19 7.98 -14.03 31.50
CA CYS A 19 7.13 -14.61 32.56
C CYS A 19 7.33 -16.13 32.58
N PRO A 20 8.33 -16.63 33.32
CA PRO A 20 8.68 -18.06 33.34
C PRO A 20 7.59 -18.94 33.97
N ASP A 21 6.77 -18.36 34.85
CA ASP A 21 5.92 -19.10 35.80
C ASP A 21 4.41 -18.84 35.65
N ASP A 22 3.96 -18.21 34.56
CA ASP A 22 2.53 -17.99 34.29
C ASP A 22 2.00 -19.04 33.28
N PRO A 23 1.26 -20.07 33.73
CA PRO A 23 0.71 -21.10 32.85
C PRO A 23 -0.44 -20.61 31.97
N GLU A 24 -1.00 -19.41 32.20
CA GLU A 24 -2.16 -18.88 31.48
C GLU A 24 -1.87 -17.63 30.64
N ALA A 25 -0.63 -17.13 30.58
CA ALA A 25 -0.26 -15.95 29.79
C ALA A 25 -1.17 -14.73 30.05
N ARG A 26 -1.55 -14.51 31.32
CA ARG A 26 -2.45 -13.44 31.79
C ARG A 26 -1.78 -12.06 31.84
N SER A 27 -0.44 -11.99 31.72
CA SER A 27 0.33 -10.78 31.99
C SER A 27 0.30 -9.68 30.89
N TYR A 28 -0.56 -9.78 29.88
CA TYR A 28 -0.71 -8.74 28.85
C TYR A 28 -2.16 -8.28 28.75
N PRO A 29 -2.59 -7.31 29.58
CA PRO A 29 -3.98 -6.82 29.58
C PRO A 29 -4.41 -6.18 28.25
N PHE A 30 -3.45 -5.85 27.36
CA PHE A 30 -3.69 -5.28 26.03
C PHE A 30 -3.56 -6.32 24.90
N ARG A 31 -3.67 -7.62 25.20
CA ARG A 31 -3.65 -8.66 24.17
C ARG A 31 -4.87 -8.52 23.25
N PHE A 32 -4.62 -8.40 21.95
CA PHE A 32 -5.67 -8.44 20.94
C PHE A 32 -6.20 -9.88 20.76
N ASN A 33 -7.19 -10.29 21.55
CA ASN A 33 -7.79 -11.64 21.48
C ASN A 33 -8.65 -11.88 20.23
N HIS A 34 -9.05 -10.82 19.53
CA HIS A 34 -9.86 -10.89 18.30
C HIS A 34 -9.08 -10.58 17.02
N PHE A 35 -7.77 -10.27 17.13
CA PHE A 35 -6.97 -10.02 15.94
C PHE A 35 -6.67 -11.35 15.23
N ARG A 36 -7.17 -11.47 14.01
CA ARG A 36 -6.88 -12.61 13.12
C ARG A 36 -5.91 -12.13 12.07
N LYS A 37 -4.70 -12.68 12.07
CA LYS A 37 -3.77 -12.45 10.97
C LYS A 37 -4.32 -13.16 9.73
N THR A 38 -4.66 -12.37 8.72
CA THR A 38 -4.96 -12.88 7.38
C THR A 38 -3.67 -12.99 6.59
N ASP A 39 -3.59 -13.96 5.69
CA ASP A 39 -2.46 -14.11 4.78
C ASP A 39 -2.65 -13.23 3.54
N GLY A 40 -2.66 -11.91 3.75
CA GLY A 40 -2.85 -10.94 2.68
C GLY A 40 -3.38 -9.59 3.14
N TYR A 41 -3.58 -8.71 2.16
CA TYR A 41 -4.16 -7.38 2.35
C TYR A 41 -5.66 -7.41 2.02
N ALA A 42 -6.45 -6.71 2.83
CA ALA A 42 -7.85 -6.48 2.52
C ALA A 42 -7.99 -5.52 1.33
N ASN A 43 -8.92 -5.80 0.44
CA ASN A 43 -9.31 -4.86 -0.61
C ASN A 43 -10.10 -3.71 0.01
N SER A 44 -9.77 -2.47 -0.36
CA SER A 44 -10.54 -1.29 0.04
C SER A 44 -11.74 -1.10 -0.89
N PRO A 45 -12.85 -0.50 -0.42
CA PRO A 45 -13.94 -0.06 -1.28
C PRO A 45 -13.42 0.82 -2.42
N LEU A 46 -14.13 0.85 -3.55
CA LEU A 46 -13.73 1.61 -4.74
C LEU A 46 -14.42 3.00 -4.81
N ASP A 47 -15.36 3.29 -3.92
CA ASP A 47 -16.08 4.58 -3.85
C ASP A 47 -15.14 5.76 -3.55
N GLY A 48 -15.06 6.72 -4.45
CA GLY A 48 -14.08 7.81 -4.39
C GLY A 48 -12.64 7.33 -4.54
N LEU A 49 -12.38 6.20 -5.22
CA LEU A 49 -11.01 5.70 -5.47
C LEU A 49 -10.14 6.73 -6.18
N TRP A 50 -10.72 7.52 -7.07
CA TRP A 50 -9.99 8.53 -7.82
C TRP A 50 -9.34 9.57 -6.90
N LEU A 51 -9.93 9.88 -5.73
CA LEU A 51 -9.35 10.83 -4.77
C LEU A 51 -8.26 10.26 -3.84
N ARG A 52 -7.97 8.96 -3.91
CA ARG A 52 -7.20 8.25 -2.88
C ARG A 52 -5.76 7.89 -3.28
N ALA A 53 -5.23 8.51 -4.32
CA ALA A 53 -3.82 8.37 -4.65
C ALA A 53 -2.92 8.91 -3.50
N PRO A 54 -1.72 8.33 -3.28
CA PRO A 54 -1.13 7.19 -3.97
C PRO A 54 -1.75 5.83 -3.58
N TYR A 55 -1.63 4.83 -4.46
CA TYR A 55 -2.27 3.51 -4.35
C TYR A 55 -1.39 2.44 -3.68
N LEU A 56 -2.03 1.30 -3.36
CA LEU A 56 -1.56 0.22 -2.49
C LEU A 56 -1.50 0.59 -1.00
N HIS A 57 -1.35 -0.41 -0.14
CA HIS A 57 -1.40 -0.24 1.32
C HIS A 57 -0.31 0.70 1.89
N ASN A 58 0.77 0.91 1.13
CA ASN A 58 1.91 1.74 1.49
C ASN A 58 2.06 3.00 0.62
N GLY A 59 1.11 3.27 -0.28
CA GLY A 59 1.16 4.43 -1.18
C GLY A 59 2.33 4.40 -2.17
N SER A 60 2.78 3.20 -2.58
CA SER A 60 3.97 3.03 -3.41
C SER A 60 3.74 3.15 -4.92
N VAL A 61 2.48 3.37 -5.35
CA VAL A 61 2.11 3.56 -6.76
C VAL A 61 1.44 4.93 -6.93
N PRO A 62 1.99 5.85 -7.73
CA PRO A 62 1.62 7.26 -7.67
C PRO A 62 0.22 7.58 -8.22
N ASN A 63 -0.26 6.82 -9.20
CA ASN A 63 -1.52 7.06 -9.89
C ASN A 63 -2.17 5.76 -10.38
N LEU A 64 -3.44 5.81 -10.78
CA LEU A 64 -4.22 4.62 -11.12
C LEU A 64 -3.72 3.99 -12.42
N ARG A 65 -3.28 4.82 -13.38
CA ARG A 65 -2.68 4.33 -14.63
C ARG A 65 -1.46 3.45 -14.36
N ALA A 66 -0.55 3.87 -13.48
CA ALA A 66 0.60 3.09 -13.09
C ALA A 66 0.22 1.80 -12.36
N LEU A 67 -0.89 1.80 -11.60
CA LEU A 67 -1.39 0.58 -10.93
C LEU A 67 -1.83 -0.49 -11.94
N LEU A 68 -2.36 -0.06 -13.09
CA LEU A 68 -2.76 -0.94 -14.20
C LEU A 68 -1.60 -1.38 -15.09
N GLU A 69 -0.37 -0.97 -14.78
CA GLU A 69 0.85 -1.46 -15.42
C GLU A 69 1.55 -2.54 -14.58
N PRO A 70 2.28 -3.48 -15.23
CA PRO A 70 3.12 -4.44 -14.52
C PRO A 70 4.10 -3.74 -13.58
N ALA A 71 4.39 -4.33 -12.42
CA ALA A 71 5.20 -3.67 -11.39
C ALA A 71 6.61 -3.27 -11.87
N GLU A 72 7.15 -3.93 -12.90
CA GLU A 72 8.42 -3.58 -13.52
C GLU A 72 8.38 -2.22 -14.23
N ARG A 73 7.21 -1.82 -14.75
CA ARG A 73 6.99 -0.56 -15.46
C ARG A 73 6.59 0.60 -14.54
N ARG A 74 6.28 0.32 -13.27
CA ARG A 74 5.85 1.34 -12.30
C ARG A 74 7.00 2.27 -11.89
N PRO A 75 6.74 3.57 -11.65
CA PRO A 75 7.74 4.49 -11.14
C PRO A 75 8.40 4.00 -9.86
N LYS A 76 9.73 4.01 -9.82
CA LYS A 76 10.51 3.57 -8.64
C LYS A 76 10.83 4.71 -7.68
N VAL A 77 10.85 5.94 -8.20
CA VAL A 77 11.08 7.19 -7.46
C VAL A 77 10.10 8.23 -7.99
N PHE A 78 9.46 8.95 -7.08
CA PHE A 78 8.49 10.01 -7.38
C PHE A 78 8.32 10.92 -6.16
N TRP A 79 7.59 12.03 -6.29
CA TRP A 79 7.37 12.99 -5.21
C TRP A 79 5.91 13.01 -4.77
N ILE A 80 5.67 12.99 -3.46
CA ILE A 80 4.32 13.02 -2.85
C ILE A 80 4.11 14.30 -2.05
N GLY A 81 2.85 14.70 -1.85
CA GLY A 81 2.51 15.92 -1.10
C GLY A 81 2.43 17.19 -1.94
N TYR A 82 2.65 17.09 -3.27
CA TYR A 82 2.28 18.14 -4.21
C TYR A 82 0.80 17.97 -4.58
N ASP A 83 -0.02 19.00 -4.34
CA ASP A 83 -1.48 18.94 -4.35
C ASP A 83 -2.12 19.18 -5.73
N VAL A 84 -1.32 19.23 -6.79
CA VAL A 84 -1.83 19.30 -8.17
C VAL A 84 -2.27 17.92 -8.62
N TYR A 85 -3.55 17.82 -8.94
CA TYR A 85 -4.18 16.57 -9.35
C TYR A 85 -4.13 16.37 -10.87
N ASP A 86 -3.78 15.16 -11.31
CA ASP A 86 -3.79 14.72 -12.70
C ASP A 86 -5.04 13.86 -12.95
N TRP A 87 -5.99 14.42 -13.71
CA TRP A 87 -7.25 13.74 -14.05
C TRP A 87 -7.09 12.62 -15.08
N ASN A 88 -6.04 12.63 -15.91
CA ASN A 88 -5.84 11.66 -16.97
C ASN A 88 -5.28 10.35 -16.43
N ASP A 89 -4.30 10.45 -15.53
CA ASP A 89 -3.66 9.29 -14.90
C ASP A 89 -4.30 8.91 -13.57
N VAL A 90 -5.18 9.77 -13.04
CA VAL A 90 -5.92 9.62 -11.79
C VAL A 90 -4.97 9.49 -10.61
N GLY A 91 -4.48 10.62 -10.15
CA GLY A 91 -3.61 10.76 -9.00
C GLY A 91 -3.05 12.16 -8.89
N PHE A 92 -1.99 12.34 -8.10
CA PHE A 92 -1.30 13.62 -8.02
C PHE A 92 -0.13 13.69 -9.00
N VAL A 93 0.22 14.89 -9.43
CA VAL A 93 1.44 15.14 -10.19
C VAL A 93 2.63 14.82 -9.29
N THR A 94 3.41 13.83 -9.66
CA THR A 94 4.52 13.33 -8.83
C THR A 94 5.90 13.54 -9.44
N ARG A 95 6.01 14.34 -10.51
CA ARG A 95 7.26 14.62 -11.23
C ARG A 95 7.33 16.08 -11.68
N GLY A 96 8.56 16.56 -11.91
CA GLY A 96 8.83 17.89 -12.42
C GLY A 96 9.13 18.91 -11.31
N PRO A 97 9.66 20.10 -11.67
CA PRO A 97 10.28 21.00 -10.71
C PRO A 97 9.40 21.42 -9.53
N ALA A 98 8.10 21.61 -9.76
CA ALA A 98 7.15 21.98 -8.70
C ALA A 98 6.92 20.84 -7.70
N ALA A 99 6.73 19.62 -8.21
CA ALA A 99 6.60 18.42 -7.37
C ALA A 99 7.89 18.13 -6.60
N GLU A 100 9.05 18.38 -7.20
CA GLU A 100 10.36 18.22 -6.55
C GLU A 100 10.60 19.26 -5.45
N ALA A 101 10.18 20.50 -5.68
CA ALA A 101 10.37 21.61 -4.74
C ALA A 101 9.43 21.54 -3.53
N GLN A 102 8.19 21.08 -3.74
CA GLN A 102 7.16 21.05 -2.70
C GLN A 102 6.94 19.67 -2.08
N GLY A 103 7.19 18.62 -2.86
CA GLY A 103 6.92 17.24 -2.47
C GLY A 103 8.06 16.57 -1.73
N TRP A 104 7.73 15.46 -1.09
CA TRP A 104 8.67 14.55 -0.45
C TRP A 104 9.07 13.44 -1.41
N ARG A 105 10.38 13.19 -1.56
CA ARG A 105 10.91 12.11 -2.40
C ARG A 105 10.53 10.75 -1.82
N TYR A 106 9.69 10.00 -2.53
CA TYR A 106 9.34 8.63 -2.24
C TYR A 106 10.22 7.66 -3.04
N ASP A 107 10.81 6.68 -2.37
CA ASP A 107 11.68 5.66 -2.96
C ASP A 107 11.15 4.26 -2.64
N THR A 108 10.80 3.51 -3.69
CA THR A 108 10.23 2.16 -3.57
C THR A 108 11.24 1.10 -3.17
N ALA A 109 12.55 1.41 -3.25
CA ALA A 109 13.61 0.51 -2.79
C ALA A 109 13.81 0.58 -1.27
N ALA A 110 13.24 1.59 -0.59
CA ALA A 110 13.28 1.67 0.87
C ALA A 110 12.44 0.56 1.52
N LEU A 111 12.86 0.13 2.71
CA LEU A 111 12.20 -0.93 3.45
C LEU A 111 10.74 -0.55 3.75
N GLY A 112 9.80 -1.38 3.30
CA GLY A 112 8.35 -1.14 3.45
C GLY A 112 7.69 -0.41 2.29
N ASN A 113 8.46 0.14 1.34
CA ASN A 113 7.95 0.98 0.24
C ASN A 113 7.81 0.24 -1.10
N GLY A 114 7.93 -1.09 -1.11
CA GLY A 114 7.89 -1.88 -2.34
C GLY A 114 6.58 -1.68 -3.11
N ASN A 115 6.68 -1.49 -4.44
CA ASN A 115 5.57 -1.24 -5.35
C ASN A 115 5.09 -2.48 -6.13
N GLN A 116 5.25 -3.65 -5.51
CA GLN A 116 5.00 -4.96 -6.10
C GLN A 116 3.56 -5.44 -5.84
N GLY A 117 3.14 -6.47 -6.60
CA GLY A 117 1.81 -7.08 -6.48
C GLY A 117 0.74 -6.33 -7.26
N HIS A 118 -0.51 -6.76 -7.12
CA HIS A 118 -1.62 -6.25 -7.92
C HIS A 118 -1.35 -6.40 -9.44
N GLU A 119 -0.99 -7.62 -9.85
CA GLU A 119 -0.62 -7.95 -11.24
C GLU A 119 -1.80 -8.45 -12.10
N TYR A 120 -2.95 -8.70 -11.49
CA TYR A 120 -4.14 -9.10 -12.24
C TYR A 120 -4.57 -7.96 -13.16
N GLY A 121 -4.81 -8.27 -14.44
CA GLY A 121 -5.22 -7.28 -15.43
C GLY A 121 -4.07 -6.46 -16.04
N THR A 122 -2.85 -6.51 -15.50
CA THR A 122 -1.74 -5.65 -15.99
C THR A 122 -1.23 -6.07 -17.37
N ALA A 123 -1.25 -7.38 -17.65
CA ALA A 123 -0.81 -7.99 -18.92
C ALA A 123 -1.95 -8.46 -19.83
N THR A 124 -3.16 -8.63 -19.29
CA THR A 124 -4.30 -9.18 -20.05
C THR A 124 -5.19 -8.10 -20.66
N LEU A 125 -5.24 -6.91 -20.05
CA LEU A 125 -6.01 -5.79 -20.59
C LEU A 125 -5.20 -5.06 -21.67
N THR A 126 -5.87 -4.76 -22.77
CA THR A 126 -5.37 -3.87 -23.82
C THR A 126 -5.28 -2.43 -23.30
N PRO A 127 -4.53 -1.53 -23.96
CA PRO A 127 -4.47 -0.12 -23.60
C PRO A 127 -5.86 0.54 -23.54
N ASP A 128 -6.71 0.29 -24.55
CA ASP A 128 -8.06 0.88 -24.62
C ASP A 128 -8.97 0.37 -23.49
N GLU A 129 -8.85 -0.89 -23.10
CA GLU A 129 -9.57 -1.45 -21.95
C GLU A 129 -9.10 -0.83 -20.63
N LYS A 130 -7.80 -0.54 -20.49
CA LYS A 130 -7.26 0.16 -19.32
C LYS A 130 -7.80 1.59 -19.25
N ASP A 131 -7.88 2.29 -20.37
CA ASP A 131 -8.47 3.62 -20.44
C ASP A 131 -9.97 3.60 -20.09
N ALA A 132 -10.73 2.67 -20.66
CA ALA A 132 -12.14 2.49 -20.33
C ALA A 132 -12.35 2.16 -18.85
N LEU A 133 -11.50 1.31 -18.26
CA LEU A 133 -11.54 0.98 -16.84
C LEU A 133 -11.26 2.22 -15.96
N ILE A 134 -10.28 3.04 -16.33
CA ILE A 134 -9.99 4.29 -15.62
C ILE A 134 -11.20 5.22 -15.66
N GLU A 135 -11.83 5.42 -16.82
CA GLU A 135 -13.03 6.26 -16.93
C GLU A 135 -14.20 5.70 -16.12
N TYR A 136 -14.38 4.38 -16.11
CA TYR A 136 -15.38 3.74 -15.25
C TYR A 136 -15.10 3.98 -13.76
N LEU A 137 -13.85 3.86 -13.32
CA LEU A 137 -13.46 4.05 -11.92
C LEU A 137 -13.58 5.51 -11.43
N LYS A 138 -13.58 6.49 -12.35
CA LYS A 138 -13.88 7.90 -12.03
C LYS A 138 -15.35 8.15 -11.68
N THR A 139 -16.25 7.21 -11.99
CA THR A 139 -17.70 7.39 -11.75
C THR A 139 -18.13 7.06 -10.31
N PHE A 140 -17.22 6.50 -9.49
CA PHE A 140 -17.45 6.11 -8.10
C PHE A 140 -16.85 7.08 -7.09
#